data_AF-A0AAV2QYS6-F1
#
_entry.id   AF-A0AAV2QYS6-F1
#
_cell.length_a   1.000
_cell.length_b   1.000
_cell.length_c   1.000
_cell.angle_alpha   90.00
_cell.angle_beta   90.00
_cell.angle_gamma   90.00
#
_symmetry.space_group_name_H-M   'P 1'
#
loop_
_entity.id
_entity.type
_entity.pdbx_description
1 polymer ?
#
loop_
_entity_poly.entity_id
_entity_poly.type
_entity_poly.pdbx_seq_one_letter_code
_entity_poly.pdbx_strand_id
1 'polypeptide(L)'
;RANGKCYVCDVNGFSFVKNSSKYYDDCAKILGNMVLRELAPTFHIPWTIPFQLDDPPIVPTTFGKMMELRCVVAVVRHGDRTPKQKMKMEVRHPKFFELFAKYDGYKDGHVKLKKPKQLQEVLDIARALLSEIEQNRADLETEEKKVKLEQLKTVLEMYGHFSGINRKVQIKYQPRGWKRRASSNDDILFILGDSPRDPSLVLILKWGGELTPAGRVQAEELGRIFRCMYPGGQERTDWTEETVPGCEYAGTQGLGLLRLHSTYRHDLKIYASDEGRVQMTAAAFAKGSLP
;
A
#
# COMPACT_ATOMS: atom_id res chain seq x y z
N ARG A 1 -0.73 -6.04 29.35
CA ARG A 1 -0.01 -7.17 29.97
C ARG A 1 -0.92 -7.77 31.02
N ALA A 2 -1.07 -9.10 31.11
CA ALA A 2 -1.74 -9.77 32.22
C ALA A 2 -0.77 -10.79 32.81
N ASN A 3 -0.58 -10.82 34.14
CA ASN A 3 0.36 -11.71 34.83
C ASN A 3 1.77 -11.77 34.19
N GLY A 4 2.37 -10.62 33.90
CA GLY A 4 3.72 -10.54 33.29
C GLY A 4 3.77 -10.82 31.78
N LYS A 5 2.70 -11.31 31.16
CA LYS A 5 2.68 -11.68 29.73
C LYS A 5 2.06 -10.58 28.85
N CYS A 6 2.70 -10.30 27.72
CA CYS A 6 2.14 -9.50 26.63
C CYS A 6 1.24 -10.41 25.79
N TYR A 7 0.03 -9.97 25.43
CA TYR A 7 -0.89 -10.73 24.60
C TYR A 7 -1.14 -9.94 23.32
N VAL A 8 -1.01 -10.60 22.17
CA VAL A 8 -1.49 -10.09 20.87
C VAL A 8 -2.75 -10.88 20.53
N CYS A 9 -3.87 -10.18 20.38
CA CYS A 9 -5.13 -10.78 19.94
C CYS A 9 -5.33 -10.45 18.46
N ASP A 10 -5.32 -11.45 17.59
CA ASP A 10 -5.64 -11.28 16.16
C ASP A 10 -7.15 -11.28 15.97
N VAL A 11 -7.74 -10.08 16.06
CA VAL A 11 -9.20 -9.91 15.99
C VAL A 11 -9.73 -10.08 14.55
N ASN A 12 -8.86 -10.11 13.52
CA ASN A 12 -9.30 -10.10 12.11
C ASN A 12 -8.42 -10.90 11.12
N GLY A 13 -7.59 -11.83 11.59
CA GLY A 13 -6.83 -12.75 10.73
C GLY A 13 -5.75 -12.07 9.89
N PHE A 14 -5.08 -11.03 10.41
CA PHE A 14 -3.97 -10.40 9.70
C PHE A 14 -2.76 -11.35 9.57
N SER A 15 -2.70 -12.37 10.43
CA SER A 15 -1.69 -13.42 10.36
C SER A 15 -2.16 -14.61 9.51
N PHE A 16 -1.31 -15.04 8.56
CA PHE A 16 -1.49 -16.34 7.88
C PHE A 16 -1.25 -17.54 8.81
N VAL A 17 -1.00 -17.30 10.11
CA VAL A 17 -0.63 -18.32 11.10
C VAL A 17 -1.59 -18.25 12.28
N LYS A 18 -2.84 -18.68 12.04
CA LYS A 18 -3.84 -18.85 13.09
C LYS A 18 -3.31 -19.84 14.14
N ASN A 19 -3.55 -19.55 15.42
CA ASN A 19 -3.24 -20.41 16.58
C ASN A 19 -1.74 -20.61 16.93
N SER A 20 -0.81 -19.84 16.37
CA SER A 20 0.60 -19.90 16.81
C SER A 20 0.88 -18.91 17.93
N SER A 21 0.88 -19.39 19.17
CA SER A 21 1.26 -18.57 20.35
C SER A 21 2.65 -17.95 20.18
N LYS A 22 3.60 -18.69 19.60
CA LYS A 22 4.95 -18.19 19.31
C LYS A 22 4.94 -16.98 18.37
N TYR A 23 4.13 -17.02 17.32
CA TYR A 23 4.01 -15.89 16.40
C TYR A 23 3.50 -14.63 17.12
N TYR A 24 2.49 -14.79 17.98
CA TYR A 24 1.93 -13.69 18.76
C TYR A 24 2.91 -13.13 19.79
N ASP A 25 3.65 -14.01 20.48
CA ASP A 25 4.68 -13.62 21.43
C ASP A 25 5.83 -12.86 20.74
N ASP A 26 6.32 -13.37 19.60
CA ASP A 26 7.37 -12.73 18.82
C ASP A 26 6.90 -11.36 18.29
N CYS A 27 5.65 -11.27 17.82
CA CYS A 27 5.05 -10.02 17.37
C CYS A 27 4.94 -8.99 18.52
N ALA A 28 4.43 -9.39 19.70
CA ALA A 28 4.38 -8.53 20.89
C ALA A 28 5.78 -8.06 21.31
N LYS A 29 6.78 -8.95 21.29
CA LYS A 29 8.16 -8.63 21.64
C LYS A 29 8.77 -7.62 20.68
N ILE A 30 8.62 -7.83 19.37
CA ILE A 30 9.12 -6.92 18.34
C ILE A 30 8.46 -5.54 18.48
N LEU A 31 7.12 -5.50 18.59
CA LEU A 31 6.38 -4.25 18.77
C LEU A 31 6.78 -3.52 20.06
N GLY A 32 6.88 -4.25 21.17
CA GLY A 32 7.32 -3.70 22.45
C GLY A 32 8.71 -3.09 22.38
N ASN A 33 9.66 -3.77 21.74
CA ASN A 33 11.02 -3.26 21.55
C ASN A 33 11.07 -2.01 20.67
N MET A 34 10.27 -1.97 19.59
CA MET A 34 10.19 -0.78 18.74
C MET A 34 9.68 0.43 19.52
N VAL A 35 8.61 0.25 20.31
CA VAL A 35 8.02 1.33 21.12
C VAL A 35 8.97 1.80 22.22
N LEU A 36 9.60 0.88 22.96
CA LEU A 36 10.50 1.23 24.06
C LEU A 36 11.75 1.98 23.58
N ARG A 37 12.25 1.66 22.39
CA ARG A 37 13.42 2.37 21.83
C ARG A 37 13.11 3.80 21.43
N GLU A 38 11.90 4.04 20.93
CA GLU A 38 11.46 5.38 20.58
C GLU A 38 11.16 6.22 21.82
N LEU A 39 10.43 5.65 22.78
CA LEU A 39 9.98 6.39 23.98
C LEU A 39 11.06 6.50 25.06
N ALA A 40 12.05 5.60 25.07
CA ALA A 40 13.09 5.57 26.08
C ALA A 40 14.47 5.22 25.46
N PRO A 41 15.00 6.09 24.58
CA PRO A 41 16.25 5.85 23.86
C PRO A 41 17.47 5.73 24.79
N THR A 42 17.38 6.30 25.99
CA THR A 42 18.43 6.23 27.04
C THR A 42 18.67 4.81 27.56
N PHE A 43 17.73 3.87 27.40
CA PHE A 43 17.91 2.48 27.84
C PHE A 43 18.75 1.61 26.89
N HIS A 44 19.25 2.15 25.77
CA HIS A 44 20.19 1.45 24.86
C HIS A 44 19.76 0.01 24.51
N ILE A 45 18.48 -0.19 24.24
CA ILE A 45 17.88 -1.52 24.06
C ILE A 45 18.46 -2.20 22.80
N PRO A 46 19.12 -3.36 22.91
CA PRO A 46 19.77 -4.04 21.78
C PRO A 46 18.77 -4.58 20.74
N TRP A 47 19.19 -4.60 19.46
CA TRP A 47 18.39 -5.13 18.34
C TRP A 47 18.22 -6.66 18.41
N THR A 48 19.26 -7.35 18.86
CA THR A 48 19.24 -8.79 19.15
C THR A 48 18.70 -9.00 20.54
N ILE A 49 17.51 -9.56 20.64
CA ILE A 49 16.96 -10.03 21.90
C ILE A 49 17.77 -11.27 22.28
N PRO A 50 18.63 -11.26 23.32
CA PRO A 50 19.18 -12.51 23.85
C PRO A 50 17.99 -13.39 24.23
N PHE A 51 18.09 -14.70 24.04
CA PHE A 51 17.10 -15.63 24.57
C PHE A 51 17.09 -15.51 26.10
N GLN A 52 16.28 -14.60 26.64
CA GLN A 52 16.15 -14.36 28.06
C GLN A 52 14.98 -15.21 28.55
N LEU A 53 15.33 -16.26 29.30
CA LEU A 53 14.41 -17.16 30.00
C LEU A 53 13.68 -16.47 31.17
N ASP A 54 14.21 -15.33 31.64
CA ASP A 54 13.68 -14.64 32.80
C ASP A 54 12.87 -13.42 32.37
N ASP A 55 11.57 -13.48 32.65
CA ASP A 55 10.65 -12.36 32.49
C ASP A 55 11.18 -11.13 33.24
N PRO A 56 11.08 -9.91 32.66
CA PRO A 56 11.41 -8.70 33.38
C PRO A 56 10.58 -8.60 34.68
N PRO A 57 11.18 -8.13 35.80
CA PRO A 57 10.55 -8.17 37.11
C PRO A 57 9.19 -7.46 37.09
N ILE A 58 8.18 -8.14 37.66
CA ILE A 58 6.83 -7.62 37.80
C ILE A 58 6.89 -6.42 38.74
N VAL A 59 6.76 -5.21 38.20
CA VAL A 59 6.46 -4.03 39.00
C VAL A 59 4.98 -4.11 39.39
N PRO A 60 4.62 -4.22 40.68
CA PRO A 60 3.22 -4.23 41.09
C PRO A 60 2.58 -2.91 40.66
N THR A 61 1.48 -2.99 39.90
CA THR A 61 0.64 -1.84 39.59
C THR A 61 0.14 -1.24 40.90
N THR A 62 0.47 0.02 41.14
CA THR A 62 0.33 0.66 42.46
C THR A 62 -1.10 0.89 42.92
N PHE A 63 -2.14 0.65 42.12
CA PHE A 63 -3.54 0.70 42.58
C PHE A 63 -4.46 -0.26 41.78
N GLY A 64 -5.11 -1.20 42.48
CA GLY A 64 -6.29 -1.94 42.02
C GLY A 64 -6.06 -3.24 41.21
N LYS A 65 -6.91 -4.25 41.43
CA LYS A 65 -7.03 -5.49 40.62
C LYS A 65 -7.65 -5.26 39.23
N MET A 66 -7.96 -4.02 38.86
CA MET A 66 -8.60 -3.69 37.58
C MET A 66 -7.53 -3.37 36.54
N MET A 67 -7.50 -4.16 35.46
CA MET A 67 -6.69 -3.80 34.29
C MET A 67 -7.28 -2.55 33.64
N GLU A 68 -6.45 -1.51 33.50
CA GLU A 68 -6.81 -0.27 32.83
C GLU A 68 -6.36 -0.32 31.36
N LEU A 69 -7.26 -0.05 30.42
CA LEU A 69 -6.94 0.09 29.00
C LEU A 69 -6.11 1.37 28.80
N ARG A 70 -4.85 1.23 28.35
CA ARG A 70 -3.98 2.37 28.06
C ARG A 70 -4.13 2.92 26.65
N CYS A 71 -4.24 2.05 25.65
CA CYS A 71 -4.43 2.45 24.25
C CYS A 71 -4.99 1.30 23.41
N VAL A 72 -5.71 1.64 22.34
CA VAL A 72 -6.06 0.71 21.26
C VAL A 72 -5.27 1.11 20.02
N VAL A 73 -4.51 0.16 19.47
CA VAL A 73 -3.75 0.38 18.23
C VAL A 73 -4.31 -0.53 17.15
N ALA A 74 -4.68 0.06 16.02
CA ALA A 74 -5.20 -0.65 14.86
C ALA A 74 -4.26 -0.45 13.67
N VAL A 75 -3.82 -1.55 13.06
CA VAL A 75 -3.04 -1.53 11.81
C VAL A 75 -3.93 -2.08 10.71
N VAL A 76 -4.33 -1.22 9.78
CA VAL A 76 -5.32 -1.52 8.76
C VAL A 76 -4.68 -1.37 7.37
N ARG A 77 -4.86 -2.39 6.53
CA ARG A 77 -4.52 -2.30 5.09
C ARG A 77 -5.60 -1.52 4.35
N HIS A 78 -5.28 -1.00 3.16
CA HIS A 78 -6.30 -0.38 2.30
C HIS A 78 -7.47 -1.35 2.02
N GLY A 79 -8.66 -0.80 1.80
CA GLY A 79 -9.83 -1.58 1.35
C GLY A 79 -9.65 -2.18 -0.05
N ASP A 80 -10.67 -2.89 -0.54
CA ASP A 80 -10.67 -3.43 -1.90
C ASP A 80 -10.28 -2.39 -2.97
N ARG A 81 -9.55 -2.84 -4.00
CA ARG A 81 -8.96 -1.95 -5.01
C ARG A 81 -8.97 -2.56 -6.41
N THR A 82 -8.98 -1.70 -7.42
CA THR A 82 -8.87 -2.13 -8.81
C THR A 82 -7.52 -2.83 -9.07
N PRO A 83 -7.47 -3.83 -9.97
CA PRO A 83 -6.21 -4.48 -10.33
C PRO A 83 -5.19 -3.47 -10.86
N LYS A 84 -3.94 -3.62 -10.45
CA LYS A 84 -2.84 -2.79 -10.97
C LYS A 84 -2.36 -3.36 -12.30
N GLN A 85 -2.40 -2.55 -13.34
CA GLN A 85 -1.94 -2.93 -14.67
C GLN A 85 -0.55 -2.35 -14.97
N LYS A 86 0.16 -3.02 -15.88
CA LYS A 86 1.52 -2.64 -16.28
C LYS A 86 1.78 -3.04 -17.72
N MET A 87 2.23 -2.09 -18.53
CA MET A 87 2.77 -2.36 -19.85
C MET A 87 4.26 -2.04 -19.90
N LYS A 88 4.97 -2.69 -20.83
CA LYS A 88 6.38 -2.41 -21.11
C LYS A 88 6.63 -2.40 -22.61
N MET A 89 7.43 -1.45 -23.06
CA MET A 89 7.97 -1.46 -24.42
C MET A 89 9.40 -0.92 -24.43
N GLU A 90 10.20 -1.48 -25.33
CA GLU A 90 11.49 -0.91 -25.70
C GLU A 90 11.23 0.27 -26.65
N VAL A 91 11.93 1.38 -26.47
CA VAL A 91 11.86 2.56 -27.34
C VAL A 91 13.28 3.02 -27.68
N ARG A 92 13.49 3.33 -28.96
CA ARG A 92 14.73 3.90 -29.47
C ARG A 92 14.57 5.32 -30.01
N HIS A 93 13.34 5.83 -30.05
CA HIS A 93 13.05 7.12 -30.65
C HIS A 93 13.73 8.29 -29.90
N PRO A 94 14.39 9.24 -30.59
CA PRO A 94 15.15 10.34 -29.97
C PRO A 94 14.38 11.15 -28.93
N LYS A 95 13.10 11.46 -29.21
CA LYS A 95 12.19 12.16 -28.26
C LYS A 95 12.14 11.54 -26.86
N PHE A 96 12.22 10.20 -26.74
CA PHE A 96 12.26 9.55 -25.42
C PHE A 96 13.61 9.70 -24.72
N PHE A 97 14.72 9.77 -25.47
CA PHE A 97 16.06 10.03 -24.94
C PHE A 97 16.22 11.47 -24.48
N GLU A 98 15.66 12.44 -25.21
CA GLU A 98 15.59 13.84 -24.79
C GLU A 98 14.82 13.99 -23.48
N LEU A 99 13.65 13.34 -23.38
CA LEU A 99 12.88 13.30 -22.13
C LEU A 99 13.68 12.65 -20.99
N PHE A 100 14.38 11.56 -21.28
CA PHE A 100 15.21 10.87 -20.29
C PHE A 100 16.36 11.74 -19.79
N ALA A 101 17.04 12.43 -20.70
CA ALA A 101 18.12 13.37 -20.38
C ALA A 101 17.62 14.56 -19.57
N LYS A 102 16.49 15.16 -19.98
CA LYS A 102 15.84 16.30 -19.32
C LYS A 102 15.55 16.06 -17.84
N TYR A 103 15.21 14.83 -17.48
CA TYR A 103 14.93 14.43 -16.09
C TYR A 103 16.10 13.66 -15.45
N ASP A 104 17.34 13.95 -15.87
CA ASP A 104 18.58 13.43 -15.28
C ASP A 104 18.70 11.88 -15.26
N GLY A 105 18.02 11.20 -16.18
CA GLY A 105 17.91 9.74 -16.17
C GLY A 105 19.24 9.00 -16.28
N TYR A 106 20.28 9.60 -16.87
CA TYR A 106 21.59 9.00 -17.02
C TYR A 106 22.38 8.87 -15.70
N LYS A 107 22.06 9.67 -14.68
CA LYS A 107 22.74 9.60 -13.37
C LYS A 107 22.46 8.25 -12.68
N ASP A 108 21.19 7.85 -12.63
CA ASP A 108 20.73 6.64 -11.95
C ASP A 108 20.37 5.48 -12.90
N GLY A 109 20.56 5.67 -14.21
CA GLY A 109 20.12 4.74 -15.26
C GLY A 109 18.60 4.55 -15.35
N HIS A 110 17.80 5.36 -14.64
CA HIS A 110 16.34 5.30 -14.69
C HIS A 110 15.69 6.61 -14.22
N VAL A 111 14.47 6.87 -14.68
CA VAL A 111 13.63 7.99 -14.22
C VAL A 111 12.21 7.50 -13.91
N LYS A 112 11.58 8.10 -12.90
CA LYS A 112 10.19 7.83 -12.50
C LYS A 112 9.37 9.12 -12.62
N LEU A 113 8.48 9.16 -13.61
CA LEU A 113 7.60 10.28 -13.90
C LEU A 113 6.23 10.02 -13.24
N LYS A 114 5.79 10.98 -12.42
CA LYS A 114 4.51 10.93 -11.69
C LYS A 114 3.72 12.23 -11.78
N LYS A 115 4.40 13.37 -11.98
CA LYS A 115 3.74 14.68 -11.98
C LYS A 115 2.94 14.87 -13.27
N PRO A 116 1.78 15.57 -13.24
CA PRO A 116 0.97 15.85 -14.42
C PRO A 116 1.75 16.37 -15.63
N LYS A 117 2.60 17.38 -15.44
CA LYS A 117 3.45 17.94 -16.52
C LYS A 117 4.37 16.89 -17.15
N GLN A 118 4.95 16.01 -16.33
CA GLN A 118 5.85 14.95 -16.81
C GLN A 118 5.08 13.89 -17.62
N LEU A 119 3.87 13.55 -17.19
CA LEU A 119 3.03 12.57 -17.89
C LEU A 119 2.46 13.16 -19.19
N GLN A 120 2.19 14.47 -19.23
CA GLN A 120 1.79 15.18 -20.43
C GLN A 120 2.90 15.11 -21.49
N GLU A 121 4.16 15.34 -21.12
CA GLU A 121 5.28 15.23 -22.07
C GLU A 121 5.39 13.82 -22.69
N VAL A 122 5.15 12.76 -21.90
CA VAL A 122 5.12 11.38 -22.43
C VAL A 122 3.95 11.18 -23.39
N LEU A 123 2.78 11.74 -23.07
CA LEU A 123 1.59 11.66 -23.91
C LEU A 123 1.79 12.42 -25.23
N ASP A 124 2.41 13.60 -25.20
CA ASP A 124 2.67 14.41 -26.39
C ASP A 124 3.63 13.69 -27.34
N ILE A 125 4.66 13.02 -26.81
CA ILE A 125 5.53 12.13 -27.61
C ILE A 125 4.72 11.01 -28.23
N ALA A 126 3.86 10.33 -27.47
CA ALA A 126 3.05 9.23 -28.00
C ALA A 126 2.11 9.69 -29.12
N ARG A 127 1.47 10.86 -28.97
CA ARG A 127 0.61 11.47 -30.00
C ARG A 127 1.39 11.82 -31.27
N ALA A 128 2.57 12.41 -31.13
CA ALA A 128 3.41 12.75 -32.26
C ALA A 128 3.82 11.50 -33.05
N LEU A 129 4.25 10.43 -32.36
CA LEU A 129 4.63 9.17 -33.00
C LEU A 129 3.45 8.48 -33.71
N LEU A 130 2.27 8.48 -33.10
CA LEU A 130 1.06 7.96 -33.75
C LEU A 130 0.69 8.76 -35.00
N SER A 131 0.86 10.08 -34.97
CA SER A 131 0.62 10.92 -36.14
C SER A 131 1.64 10.69 -37.26
N GLU A 132 2.91 10.44 -36.92
CA GLU A 132 3.96 10.07 -37.90
C GLU A 132 3.67 8.71 -38.56
N ILE A 133 3.15 7.75 -37.79
CA ILE A 133 2.66 6.45 -38.28
C ILE A 133 1.50 6.64 -39.27
N GLU A 134 0.47 7.41 -38.90
CA GLU A 134 -0.70 7.66 -39.76
C GLU A 134 -0.32 8.36 -41.08
N GLN A 135 0.73 9.19 -41.06
CA GLN A 135 1.24 9.88 -42.24
C GLN A 135 2.19 9.02 -43.09
N ASN A 136 2.41 7.74 -42.76
CA ASN A 136 3.41 6.85 -43.38
C ASN A 136 4.83 7.45 -43.38
N ARG A 137 5.16 8.24 -42.36
CA ARG A 137 6.49 8.86 -42.16
C ARG A 137 7.32 8.16 -41.08
N ALA A 138 6.73 7.18 -40.39
CA ALA A 138 7.39 6.48 -39.30
C ALA A 138 8.29 5.34 -39.79
N ASP A 139 9.35 5.10 -39.03
CA ASP A 139 10.23 3.95 -39.23
C ASP A 139 9.50 2.63 -38.90
N LEU A 140 9.91 1.53 -39.53
CA LEU A 140 9.37 0.18 -39.30
C LEU A 140 9.31 -0.20 -37.80
N GLU A 141 10.34 0.16 -37.01
CA GLU A 141 10.38 -0.12 -35.57
C GLU A 141 9.29 0.62 -34.79
N THR A 142 8.90 1.82 -35.23
CA THR A 142 7.86 2.63 -34.60
C THR A 142 6.48 2.10 -34.98
N GLU A 143 6.28 1.69 -36.24
CA GLU A 143 5.07 1.07 -36.75
C GLU A 143 4.72 -0.23 -35.98
N GLU A 144 5.70 -1.10 -35.75
CA GLU A 144 5.53 -2.34 -34.97
C GLU A 144 5.02 -2.09 -33.53
N LYS A 145 5.23 -0.89 -33.00
CA LYS A 145 4.86 -0.50 -31.63
C LYS A 145 3.54 0.28 -31.56
N LYS A 146 2.85 0.48 -32.69
CA LYS A 146 1.59 1.23 -32.80
C LYS A 146 0.57 0.86 -31.72
N VAL A 147 0.26 -0.43 -31.55
CA VAL A 147 -0.71 -0.93 -30.55
C VAL A 147 -0.31 -0.52 -29.12
N LYS A 148 0.98 -0.54 -28.79
CA LYS A 148 1.47 -0.14 -27.46
C LYS A 148 1.47 1.38 -27.29
N LEU A 149 1.71 2.14 -28.36
CA LEU A 149 1.60 3.60 -28.34
C LEU A 149 0.15 4.06 -28.19
N GLU A 150 -0.81 3.39 -28.86
CA GLU A 150 -2.25 3.60 -28.69
C GLU A 150 -2.69 3.29 -27.25
N GLN A 151 -2.21 2.18 -26.68
CA GLN A 151 -2.47 1.85 -25.27
C GLN A 151 -1.88 2.92 -24.32
N LEU A 152 -0.65 3.38 -24.57
CA LEU A 152 -0.02 4.44 -23.79
C LEU A 152 -0.85 5.74 -23.84
N LYS A 153 -1.26 6.16 -25.05
CA LYS A 153 -2.13 7.32 -25.27
C LYS A 153 -3.43 7.16 -24.49
N THR A 154 -4.14 6.05 -24.69
CA THR A 154 -5.44 5.77 -24.06
C THR A 154 -5.34 5.82 -22.54
N VAL A 155 -4.34 5.16 -21.96
CA VAL A 155 -4.15 5.15 -20.50
C VAL A 155 -3.81 6.54 -19.98
N LEU A 156 -3.01 7.34 -20.68
CA LEU A 156 -2.65 8.69 -20.21
C LEU A 156 -3.77 9.72 -20.40
N GLU A 157 -4.62 9.57 -21.43
CA GLU A 157 -5.77 10.47 -21.70
C GLU A 157 -7.03 10.13 -20.90
N MET A 158 -7.16 8.88 -20.45
CA MET A 158 -8.35 8.41 -19.74
C MET A 158 -8.68 9.34 -18.55
N TYR A 159 -9.96 9.67 -18.38
CA TYR A 159 -10.47 10.62 -17.36
C TYR A 159 -10.01 12.09 -17.51
N GLY A 160 -9.47 12.48 -18.67
CA GLY A 160 -9.29 13.87 -19.10
C GLY A 160 -8.07 14.58 -18.51
N HIS A 161 -7.99 14.69 -17.18
CA HIS A 161 -6.90 15.36 -16.49
C HIS A 161 -6.13 14.38 -15.61
N PHE A 162 -4.82 14.59 -15.43
CA PHE A 162 -3.99 13.79 -14.51
C PHE A 162 -4.31 14.03 -13.01
N SER A 163 -5.52 14.49 -12.69
CA SER A 163 -6.02 14.70 -11.33
C SER A 163 -6.65 13.42 -10.79
N GLY A 164 -6.18 12.95 -9.63
CA GLY A 164 -6.83 11.86 -8.88
C GLY A 164 -6.53 10.44 -9.37
N ILE A 165 -5.67 10.25 -10.38
CA ILE A 165 -5.44 8.93 -11.01
C ILE A 165 -4.01 8.44 -10.71
N ASN A 166 -3.88 7.18 -10.30
CA ASN A 166 -2.59 6.59 -9.93
C ASN A 166 -1.78 6.10 -11.13
N ARG A 167 -1.24 7.03 -11.93
CA ARG A 167 -0.38 6.72 -13.07
C ARG A 167 1.09 6.97 -12.76
N LYS A 168 1.95 6.08 -13.27
CA LYS A 168 3.39 6.26 -13.21
C LYS A 168 4.04 5.71 -14.46
N VAL A 169 4.87 6.53 -15.08
CA VAL A 169 5.79 6.12 -16.14
C VAL A 169 7.18 5.95 -15.54
N GLN A 170 7.84 4.85 -15.85
CA GLN A 170 9.22 4.61 -15.50
C GLN A 170 10.00 4.32 -16.77
N ILE A 171 11.08 5.06 -16.99
CA ILE A 171 12.00 4.84 -18.11
C ILE A 171 13.28 4.26 -17.53
N LYS A 172 13.83 3.22 -18.15
CA LYS A 172 15.12 2.63 -17.78
C LYS A 172 16.06 2.59 -18.97
N TYR A 173 17.31 2.98 -18.77
CA TYR A 173 18.35 2.88 -19.78
C TYR A 173 18.88 1.46 -19.93
N GLN A 174 19.12 1.05 -21.17
CA GLN A 174 19.73 -0.22 -21.56
C GLN A 174 20.91 0.08 -22.49
N PRO A 175 22.14 0.12 -21.97
CA PRO A 175 23.32 0.46 -22.77
C PRO A 175 23.59 -0.53 -23.91
N ARG A 176 23.15 -1.79 -23.77
CA ARG A 176 23.33 -2.87 -24.74
C ARG A 176 21.99 -3.39 -25.31
N GLY A 177 20.99 -2.52 -25.39
CA GLY A 177 19.64 -2.87 -25.83
C GLY A 177 18.84 -3.75 -24.84
N TRP A 178 17.54 -3.92 -25.08
CA TRP A 178 16.68 -4.71 -24.19
C TRP A 178 16.90 -6.22 -24.42
N LYS A 179 17.20 -6.95 -23.34
CA LYS A 179 17.22 -8.41 -23.34
C LYS A 179 15.78 -8.93 -23.49
N ARG A 180 15.40 -9.31 -24.72
CA ARG A 180 14.15 -10.01 -25.00
C ARG A 180 14.22 -11.34 -24.24
N ARG A 181 13.38 -11.53 -23.22
CA ARG A 181 13.28 -12.84 -22.55
C ARG A 181 12.67 -13.83 -23.54
N ALA A 182 13.36 -14.94 -23.75
CA ALA A 182 13.01 -16.02 -24.66
C ALA A 182 11.57 -16.49 -24.46
N SER A 183 10.83 -16.53 -25.56
CA SER A 183 9.72 -17.44 -25.75
C SER A 183 10.04 -18.19 -27.03
N SER A 184 10.48 -19.43 -26.87
CA SER A 184 10.59 -20.50 -27.87
C SER A 184 11.76 -20.47 -28.91
N ASN A 185 12.61 -21.49 -28.77
CA ASN A 185 13.35 -22.30 -29.77
C ASN A 185 14.38 -21.74 -30.77
N ASP A 186 14.67 -20.44 -30.84
CA ASP A 186 15.69 -19.92 -31.79
C ASP A 186 17.12 -19.80 -31.22
N ASP A 187 17.46 -20.65 -30.24
CA ASP A 187 18.62 -20.46 -29.36
C ASP A 187 20.01 -20.85 -29.94
N ILE A 188 20.10 -21.39 -31.16
CA ILE A 188 21.41 -21.84 -31.70
C ILE A 188 22.13 -20.77 -32.54
N LEU A 189 21.43 -19.78 -33.09
CA LEU A 189 22.10 -18.72 -33.87
C LEU A 189 22.59 -17.54 -33.01
N PHE A 190 22.17 -17.46 -31.74
CA PHE A 190 22.36 -16.27 -30.90
C PHE A 190 23.73 -16.20 -30.19
N ILE A 191 24.49 -17.29 -30.15
CA ILE A 191 25.80 -17.34 -29.47
C ILE A 191 26.94 -16.78 -30.36
N LEU A 192 26.71 -16.57 -31.65
CA LEU A 192 27.75 -16.12 -32.60
C LEU A 192 27.68 -14.64 -33.00
N GLY A 193 26.74 -13.86 -32.45
CA GLY A 193 26.54 -12.46 -32.83
C GLY A 193 26.55 -11.50 -31.65
N ASP A 194 27.70 -11.33 -30.98
CA ASP A 194 27.92 -10.27 -29.99
C ASP A 194 28.13 -8.91 -30.67
N SER A 195 27.22 -8.54 -31.58
CA SER A 195 27.15 -7.17 -32.07
C SER A 195 26.56 -6.31 -30.96
N PRO A 196 27.26 -5.25 -30.52
CA PRO A 196 26.72 -4.34 -29.51
C PRO A 196 25.40 -3.77 -30.04
N ARG A 197 24.28 -4.18 -29.43
CA ARG A 197 22.98 -3.61 -29.75
C ARG A 197 22.98 -2.15 -29.34
N ASP A 198 22.47 -1.31 -30.22
CA ASP A 198 22.35 0.12 -29.95
C ASP A 198 21.62 0.37 -28.62
N PRO A 199 22.04 1.41 -27.87
CA PRO A 199 21.39 1.77 -26.62
C PRO A 199 19.88 1.94 -26.81
N SER A 200 19.11 1.46 -25.84
CA SER A 200 17.66 1.61 -25.87
C SER A 200 17.11 2.03 -24.51
N LEU A 201 15.89 2.54 -24.53
CA LEU A 201 15.12 2.86 -23.34
C LEU A 201 13.97 1.90 -23.19
N VAL A 202 13.54 1.72 -21.94
CA VAL A 202 12.45 0.82 -21.61
C VAL A 202 11.40 1.64 -20.92
N LEU A 203 10.33 1.90 -21.65
CA LEU A 203 9.16 2.58 -21.14
C LEU A 203 8.27 1.59 -20.41
N ILE A 204 8.00 1.88 -19.14
CA ILE A 204 7.15 1.08 -18.26
C ILE A 204 6.04 1.98 -17.74
N LEU A 205 4.82 1.80 -18.25
CA LEU A 205 3.64 2.49 -17.74
C LEU A 205 2.90 1.57 -16.76
N LYS A 206 2.54 2.12 -15.59
CA LYS A 206 1.73 1.46 -14.54
C LYS A 206 0.53 2.33 -14.20
N TRP A 207 -0.65 1.72 -14.11
CA TRP A 207 -1.91 2.38 -13.78
C TRP A 207 -2.84 1.46 -12.97
N GLY A 208 -3.93 2.01 -12.46
CA GLY A 208 -4.88 1.31 -11.58
C GLY A 208 -4.37 1.15 -10.15
N GLY A 209 -4.98 0.25 -9.38
CA GLY A 209 -4.72 0.14 -7.95
C GLY A 209 -5.41 1.23 -7.14
N GLU A 210 -6.56 1.67 -7.61
CA GLU A 210 -7.41 2.69 -6.98
C GLU A 210 -8.42 2.04 -6.06
N LEU A 211 -8.79 2.72 -4.97
CA LEU A 211 -9.78 2.21 -4.02
C LEU A 211 -11.13 2.08 -4.74
N THR A 212 -11.77 0.91 -4.67
CA THR A 212 -13.09 0.71 -5.27
C THR A 212 -14.18 1.33 -4.39
N PRO A 213 -15.39 1.58 -4.93
CA PRO A 213 -16.55 1.92 -4.12
C PRO A 213 -16.83 0.87 -3.03
N ALA A 214 -16.68 -0.42 -3.37
CA ALA A 214 -16.80 -1.52 -2.41
C ALA A 214 -15.73 -1.41 -1.30
N GLY A 215 -14.48 -1.11 -1.65
CA GLY A 215 -13.40 -0.89 -0.69
C GLY A 215 -13.65 0.29 0.25
N ARG A 216 -14.33 1.33 -0.22
CA ARG A 216 -14.78 2.46 0.61
C ARG A 216 -15.84 2.02 1.62
N VAL A 217 -16.87 1.30 1.16
CA VAL A 217 -17.94 0.77 2.04
C VAL A 217 -17.36 -0.19 3.07
N GLN A 218 -16.44 -1.08 2.69
CA GLN A 218 -15.73 -1.97 3.61
C GLN A 218 -14.98 -1.20 4.72
N ALA A 219 -14.33 -0.10 4.35
CA ALA A 219 -13.60 0.71 5.32
C ALA A 219 -14.54 1.43 6.30
N GLU A 220 -15.66 1.96 5.80
CA GLU A 220 -16.70 2.60 6.61
C GLU A 220 -17.38 1.60 7.55
N GLU A 221 -17.69 0.40 7.05
CA GLU A 221 -18.21 -0.73 7.84
C GLU A 221 -17.25 -1.12 8.96
N LEU A 222 -15.97 -1.30 8.61
CA LEU A 222 -14.93 -1.60 9.59
C LEU A 222 -14.83 -0.51 10.65
N GLY A 223 -14.95 0.77 10.29
CA GLY A 223 -14.98 1.89 11.24
C GLY A 223 -16.15 1.78 12.23
N ARG A 224 -17.33 1.39 11.75
CA ARG A 224 -18.52 1.21 12.60
C ARG A 224 -18.40 0.01 13.52
N ILE A 225 -17.85 -1.11 13.04
CA ILE A 225 -17.55 -2.28 13.86
C ILE A 225 -16.46 -1.91 14.88
N PHE A 226 -15.43 -1.19 14.46
CA PHE A 226 -14.32 -0.78 15.30
C PHE A 226 -14.81 0.07 16.47
N ARG A 227 -15.72 1.01 16.21
CA ARG A 227 -16.44 1.79 17.22
C ARG A 227 -17.13 0.91 18.27
N CYS A 228 -17.59 -0.29 17.90
CA CYS A 228 -18.30 -1.24 18.77
C CYS A 228 -17.40 -2.30 19.43
N MET A 229 -16.12 -2.41 19.04
CA MET A 229 -15.24 -3.48 19.53
C MET A 229 -14.85 -3.33 21.01
N TYR A 230 -15.01 -2.15 21.61
CA TYR A 230 -14.79 -1.98 23.03
C TYR A 230 -16.11 -2.04 23.79
N PRO A 231 -16.30 -3.00 24.71
CA PRO A 231 -17.52 -3.11 25.51
C PRO A 231 -17.87 -1.77 26.14
N GLY A 232 -19.09 -1.30 25.90
CA GLY A 232 -19.61 -0.15 26.62
C GLY A 232 -19.79 -0.57 28.08
N GLY A 233 -19.16 0.13 29.02
CA GLY A 233 -19.47 -0.03 30.43
C GLY A 233 -20.90 0.47 30.67
N GLN A 234 -21.89 -0.40 30.53
CA GLN A 234 -23.23 -0.19 31.02
C GLN A 234 -23.65 -1.46 31.76
N GLU A 235 -24.01 -1.26 33.02
CA GLU A 235 -24.47 -2.32 33.91
C GLU A 235 -25.66 -3.04 33.28
N ARG A 236 -25.62 -4.36 33.38
CA ARG A 236 -26.62 -5.29 32.89
C ARG A 236 -27.96 -5.02 33.59
N THR A 237 -28.75 -4.07 33.09
CA THR A 237 -30.14 -3.90 33.49
C THR A 237 -31.03 -4.66 32.51
N ASP A 238 -31.56 -5.75 33.05
CA ASP A 238 -32.63 -6.60 32.57
C ASP A 238 -32.49 -7.43 31.30
N TRP A 239 -32.78 -8.71 31.52
CA TRP A 239 -33.00 -9.74 30.53
C TRP A 239 -34.31 -9.45 29.78
N THR A 240 -34.24 -9.15 28.50
CA THR A 240 -35.36 -9.38 27.59
C THR A 240 -34.90 -10.21 26.40
N GLU A 241 -35.52 -11.38 26.29
CA GLU A 241 -35.42 -12.37 25.22
C GLU A 241 -35.90 -11.76 23.89
N GLU A 242 -34.99 -11.30 23.04
CA GLU A 242 -35.27 -11.17 21.60
C GLU A 242 -33.94 -11.08 20.82
N THR A 243 -33.31 -12.24 20.61
CA THR A 243 -32.17 -12.38 19.69
C THR A 243 -32.65 -12.86 18.34
N VAL A 244 -32.43 -12.03 17.31
CA VAL A 244 -32.56 -12.41 15.89
C VAL A 244 -31.40 -13.36 15.51
N PRO A 245 -31.65 -14.50 14.85
CA PRO A 245 -30.58 -15.44 14.50
C PRO A 245 -29.77 -14.93 13.30
N GLY A 246 -28.44 -14.81 13.45
CA GLY A 246 -27.52 -14.55 12.33
C GLY A 246 -26.39 -13.55 12.58
N CYS A 247 -26.35 -12.90 13.74
CA CYS A 247 -25.27 -11.99 14.13
C CYS A 247 -24.52 -12.55 15.36
N GLU A 248 -23.41 -13.26 15.16
CA GLU A 248 -22.56 -13.74 16.27
C GLU A 248 -21.76 -12.61 16.95
N TYR A 249 -21.97 -11.35 16.55
CA TYR A 249 -21.29 -10.17 17.09
C TYR A 249 -22.27 -9.01 17.35
N ALA A 250 -23.30 -9.18 18.19
CA ALA A 250 -23.86 -8.07 18.99
C ALA A 250 -25.08 -8.51 19.83
N GLY A 251 -24.88 -8.59 21.14
CA GLY A 251 -25.77 -7.82 22.02
C GLY A 251 -25.38 -6.35 21.84
N THR A 252 -26.32 -5.52 21.44
CA THR A 252 -26.17 -4.09 21.15
C THR A 252 -25.78 -3.29 22.40
N GLN A 253 -24.49 -3.23 22.78
CA GLN A 253 -23.99 -2.30 23.83
C GLN A 253 -22.45 -2.13 23.80
N GLY A 254 -21.91 -1.64 22.67
CA GLY A 254 -20.47 -1.49 22.43
C GLY A 254 -19.95 -0.06 22.29
N LEU A 255 -20.55 0.97 22.90
CA LEU A 255 -20.13 2.38 22.66
C LEU A 255 -18.84 2.80 23.39
N GLY A 256 -18.06 1.85 23.92
CA GLY A 256 -16.94 2.13 24.81
C GLY A 256 -15.84 3.02 24.18
N LEU A 257 -15.62 2.90 22.87
CA LEU A 257 -14.66 3.75 22.13
C LEU A 257 -15.17 5.17 21.87
N LEU A 258 -16.48 5.41 21.69
CA LEU A 258 -16.96 6.80 21.63
C LEU A 258 -16.91 7.47 22.99
N ARG A 259 -17.11 6.71 24.07
CA ARG A 259 -16.96 7.26 25.42
C ARG A 259 -15.51 7.71 25.66
N LEU A 260 -14.54 6.98 25.14
CA LEU A 260 -13.13 7.40 25.09
C LEU A 260 -12.96 8.67 24.24
N HIS A 261 -13.53 8.71 23.04
CA HIS A 261 -13.42 9.87 22.13
C HIS A 261 -14.16 11.13 22.61
N SER A 262 -15.35 11.00 23.22
CA SER A 262 -16.15 12.11 23.72
C SER A 262 -15.54 12.74 24.96
N THR A 263 -14.81 11.95 25.75
CA THR A 263 -14.05 12.43 26.92
C THR A 263 -12.69 13.00 26.51
N TYR A 264 -12.07 12.49 25.43
CA TYR A 264 -10.73 12.87 24.98
C TYR A 264 -10.65 13.11 23.47
N ARG A 265 -11.15 14.27 23.02
CA ARG A 265 -11.06 14.73 21.61
C ARG A 265 -9.62 14.78 21.06
N HIS A 266 -8.60 14.64 21.92
CA HIS A 266 -7.18 14.71 21.59
C HIS A 266 -6.50 13.33 21.44
N ASP A 267 -7.21 12.22 21.70
CA ASP A 267 -6.58 10.89 21.89
C ASP A 267 -6.75 9.93 20.71
N LEU A 268 -7.59 10.25 19.71
CA LEU A 268 -7.63 9.47 18.46
C LEU A 268 -6.65 10.04 17.44
N LYS A 269 -5.65 9.25 17.08
CA LYS A 269 -4.68 9.58 16.02
C LYS A 269 -4.79 8.59 14.88
N ILE A 270 -5.10 9.08 13.69
CA ILE A 270 -5.13 8.27 12.46
C ILE A 270 -3.93 8.68 11.61
N TYR A 271 -3.06 7.71 11.36
CA TYR A 271 -1.92 7.86 10.46
C TYR A 271 -2.18 7.09 9.18
N ALA A 272 -1.94 7.72 8.04
CA ALA A 272 -2.06 7.09 6.73
C ALA A 272 -0.79 7.36 5.91
N SER A 273 -0.41 6.38 5.09
CA SER A 273 0.61 6.59 4.06
C SER A 273 0.14 7.61 3.03
N ASP A 274 1.04 8.35 2.39
CA ASP A 274 0.76 9.35 1.33
C ASP A 274 0.19 8.76 0.02
N GLU A 275 -0.23 7.49 0.04
CA GLU A 275 -0.82 6.83 -1.09
C GLU A 275 -2.33 7.05 -1.11
N GLY A 276 -2.87 7.58 -2.22
CA GLY A 276 -4.27 8.01 -2.32
C GLY A 276 -5.29 6.96 -1.88
N ARG A 277 -5.11 5.67 -2.21
CA ARG A 277 -6.04 4.62 -1.75
C ARG A 277 -6.01 4.41 -0.24
N VAL A 278 -4.86 4.62 0.40
CA VAL A 278 -4.68 4.46 1.85
C VAL A 278 -5.32 5.64 2.56
N GLN A 279 -5.09 6.87 2.08
CA GLN A 279 -5.74 8.07 2.59
C GLN A 279 -7.27 8.00 2.47
N MET A 280 -7.79 7.56 1.32
CA MET A 280 -9.23 7.40 1.12
C MET A 280 -9.83 6.28 1.99
N THR A 281 -9.09 5.18 2.21
CA THR A 281 -9.51 4.14 3.16
C THR A 281 -9.57 4.70 4.57
N ALA A 282 -8.52 5.40 5.01
CA ALA A 282 -8.44 6.00 6.34
C ALA A 282 -9.55 7.03 6.57
N ALA A 283 -9.87 7.86 5.57
CA ALA A 283 -10.97 8.81 5.64
C ALA A 283 -12.34 8.12 5.75
N ALA A 284 -12.58 7.06 4.96
CA ALA A 284 -13.82 6.28 5.04
C ALA A 284 -13.96 5.54 6.37
N PHE A 285 -12.87 4.97 6.88
CA PHE A 285 -12.80 4.39 8.23
C PHE A 285 -13.11 5.43 9.30
N ALA A 286 -12.47 6.60 9.23
CA ALA A 286 -12.69 7.69 10.16
C ALA A 286 -14.18 8.09 10.20
N LYS A 287 -14.80 8.26 9.01
CA LYS A 287 -16.23 8.54 8.84
C LYS A 287 -17.14 7.48 9.47
N GLY A 288 -16.78 6.19 9.36
CA GLY A 288 -17.54 5.12 10.01
C GLY A 288 -17.36 5.08 11.53
N SER A 289 -16.18 5.46 12.01
CA SER A 289 -15.81 5.42 13.43
C SER A 289 -16.26 6.66 14.23
N LEU A 290 -16.36 7.82 13.58
CA LEU A 290 -16.66 9.13 14.18
C LEU A 290 -17.96 9.67 13.54
N PRO A 291 -19.04 9.88 14.30
CA PRO A 291 -20.27 10.49 13.78
C PRO A 291 -20.08 11.98 13.42
#